data_AF-A0A6I1WUM7-F1
#
_entry.id   AF-A0A6I1WUM7-F1
#
_cell.length_a   1.000
_cell.length_b   1.000
_cell.length_c   1.000
_cell.angle_alpha   90.00
_cell.angle_beta   90.00
_cell.angle_gamma   90.00
#
_symmetry.space_group_name_H-M   'P 1'
#
loop_
_entity.id
_entity.type
_entity.pdbx_description
1 polymer ?
#
loop_
_entity_poly.entity_id
_entity_poly.type
_entity_poly.pdbx_seq_one_letter_code
_entity_poly.pdbx_strand_id
1 'polypeptide(L)'
;MTSAHPLPRAFAEVFQGNDRINVYSYIRFSSKAQKLGFSEMRQIDQLNRFFEHYPQARQVERYEDLGVSAFKGKNLKSGQLALFVERIKAKEILPNALLLVESFDRISRMGGYDALELIISIIQADCAIYTLFDNRLYSRRKTDSSADISLIQNILERANDESRSKSERVSDAKARNLLKGENGGIITKRCPFWISFTDGKFVLNEHAQAISRAVELCFDMGFQAIAKTLNDEIHPKKYTESIVGKFLRQPAIYGSFIAMEWDESGKPVQLKKEIKGYYPAVITEAEFHRISVKLQERQDPKLAGRKAAEFKNILRGLVYCACGSGFRYHAQKSGYVDLVCSASLTGRCTSAKPGKGVRYRYARLEEIFLAYQAKIPFHRIIAKTEDIQALEKAHGEISGLLIQKEKALANNFSILEKASESAQKYVLTRIEEVSQELDQLKAKEQEISHRISTLHLASKSTINVMEIYKLLLTEHGRMRVNNFLQGQGVRLNVTPIKKKHYIIDLYLGDIHIDRIQVTPDGYFADKTVNL
;
A
#
# COMPACT_ATOMS: atom_id res chain seq x y z
N MET A 1 62.53 -14.66 -24.48
CA MET A 1 62.68 -13.19 -24.48
C MET A 1 61.30 -12.59 -24.65
N THR A 2 60.67 -12.19 -23.55
CA THR A 2 59.41 -11.42 -23.56
C THR A 2 59.72 -10.05 -24.14
N SER A 3 59.27 -9.78 -25.36
CA SER A 3 59.36 -8.47 -25.98
C SER A 3 58.55 -7.50 -25.13
N ALA A 4 59.24 -6.67 -24.33
CA ALA A 4 58.62 -5.53 -23.68
C ALA A 4 58.14 -4.60 -24.81
N HIS A 5 56.84 -4.58 -25.07
CA HIS A 5 56.29 -3.55 -25.94
C HIS A 5 56.59 -2.19 -25.30
N PRO A 6 57.31 -1.29 -25.99
CA PRO A 6 57.58 0.02 -25.43
C PRO A 6 56.24 0.70 -25.12
N LEU A 7 56.18 1.39 -23.98
CA LEU A 7 55.03 2.19 -23.59
C LEU A 7 54.60 3.06 -24.78
N PRO A 8 53.31 3.11 -25.16
CA PRO A 8 52.82 4.01 -26.18
C PRO A 8 53.33 5.41 -25.87
N ARG A 9 53.68 6.20 -26.89
CA ARG A 9 54.30 7.53 -26.73
C ARG A 9 53.60 8.39 -25.66
N ALA A 10 52.27 8.35 -25.62
CA ALA A 10 51.47 9.04 -24.61
C ALA A 10 51.79 8.65 -23.15
N PHE A 11 52.08 7.37 -22.87
CA PHE A 11 52.50 6.93 -21.54
C PHE A 11 53.91 7.40 -21.20
N ALA A 12 54.84 7.38 -22.16
CA ALA A 12 56.21 7.86 -21.95
C ALA A 12 56.26 9.39 -21.68
N GLU A 13 55.33 10.14 -22.27
CA GLU A 13 55.15 11.58 -22.00
C GLU A 13 54.63 11.85 -20.57
N VAL A 14 53.75 10.97 -20.06
CA VAL A 14 53.06 11.15 -18.76
C VAL A 14 53.84 10.55 -17.58
N PHE A 15 54.43 9.37 -17.77
CA PHE A 15 55.16 8.62 -16.75
C PHE A 15 56.65 8.62 -17.12
N GLN A 16 57.36 9.64 -16.65
CA GLN A 16 58.80 9.82 -16.90
C GLN A 16 59.63 9.07 -15.83
N GLY A 17 60.68 8.38 -16.25
CA GLY A 17 61.60 7.63 -15.37
C GLY A 17 61.33 6.13 -15.29
N ASN A 18 62.17 5.39 -14.55
CA ASN A 18 62.06 3.94 -14.31
C ASN A 18 60.99 3.58 -13.25
N ASP A 19 60.11 4.52 -12.93
CA ASP A 19 59.13 4.37 -11.85
C ASP A 19 57.91 3.54 -12.30
N ARG A 20 57.46 2.67 -11.41
CA ARG A 20 56.29 1.81 -11.63
C ARG A 20 55.00 2.62 -11.71
N ILE A 21 54.13 2.29 -12.66
CA ILE A 21 52.81 2.92 -12.81
C ILE A 21 51.85 2.31 -11.78
N ASN A 22 51.27 3.14 -10.91
CA ASN A 22 50.39 2.70 -9.83
C ASN A 22 48.93 2.75 -10.29
N VAL A 23 48.34 1.59 -10.60
CA VAL A 23 47.00 1.49 -11.19
C VAL A 23 45.92 1.29 -10.15
N TYR A 24 44.90 2.13 -10.22
CA TYR A 24 43.64 2.02 -9.48
C TYR A 24 42.56 1.68 -10.50
N SER A 25 41.89 0.53 -10.36
CA SER A 25 40.85 0.12 -11.31
C SER A 25 39.47 0.43 -10.75
N TYR A 26 38.56 0.93 -11.59
CA TYR A 26 37.18 1.17 -11.19
C TYR A 26 36.20 0.40 -12.07
N ILE A 27 35.31 -0.33 -11.42
CA ILE A 27 34.31 -1.17 -12.06
C ILE A 27 32.93 -0.86 -11.48
N ARG A 28 31.93 -0.82 -12.35
CA ARG A 28 30.55 -0.51 -11.96
C ARG A 28 29.56 -1.48 -12.59
N PHE A 29 28.67 -2.03 -11.76
CA PHE A 29 27.67 -2.99 -12.17
C PHE A 29 26.23 -2.49 -12.02
N SER A 30 25.38 -2.79 -13.00
CA SER A 30 23.94 -2.52 -12.89
C SER A 30 23.21 -3.71 -12.26
N SER A 31 22.20 -3.45 -11.43
CA SER A 31 21.41 -4.46 -10.71
C SER A 31 20.68 -5.48 -11.60
N LYS A 32 20.50 -5.21 -12.91
CA LYS A 32 19.95 -6.18 -13.87
C LYS A 32 20.98 -7.14 -14.45
N ALA A 33 22.26 -6.75 -14.53
CA ALA A 33 23.32 -7.54 -15.18
C ALA A 33 23.82 -8.71 -14.31
N GLN A 34 23.70 -8.57 -12.99
CA GLN A 34 24.07 -9.61 -12.01
C GLN A 34 23.33 -10.94 -12.20
N LYS A 35 22.13 -10.92 -12.82
CA LYS A 35 21.36 -12.15 -13.08
C LYS A 35 21.93 -13.02 -14.22
N LEU A 36 22.80 -12.47 -15.05
CA LEU A 36 23.28 -13.12 -16.27
C LEU A 36 24.79 -13.39 -16.28
N GLY A 37 25.60 -12.78 -15.41
CA GLY A 37 27.03 -13.11 -15.21
C GLY A 37 28.00 -12.78 -16.37
N PHE A 38 27.51 -12.56 -17.60
CA PHE A 38 28.36 -12.43 -18.79
C PHE A 38 29.07 -11.07 -18.94
N SER A 39 28.52 -9.96 -18.44
CA SER A 39 29.15 -8.64 -18.59
C SER A 39 30.31 -8.41 -17.61
N GLU A 40 30.30 -9.10 -16.47
CA GLU A 40 31.27 -8.90 -15.39
C GLU A 40 32.62 -9.55 -15.73
N MET A 41 32.57 -10.78 -16.27
CA MET A 41 33.77 -11.48 -16.74
C MET A 41 34.49 -10.71 -17.86
N ARG A 42 33.73 -10.05 -18.76
CA ARG A 42 34.32 -9.30 -19.88
C ARG A 42 35.13 -8.08 -19.41
N GLN A 43 34.62 -7.31 -18.45
CA GLN A 43 35.34 -6.13 -17.96
C GLN A 43 36.60 -6.53 -17.18
N ILE A 44 36.52 -7.61 -16.41
CA ILE A 44 37.68 -8.17 -15.70
C ILE A 44 38.73 -8.68 -16.68
N ASP A 45 38.30 -9.37 -17.75
CA ASP A 45 39.20 -9.85 -18.81
C ASP A 45 39.91 -8.68 -19.52
N GLN A 46 39.20 -7.60 -19.83
CA GLN A 46 39.81 -6.40 -20.42
C GLN A 46 40.83 -5.72 -19.48
N LEU A 47 40.55 -5.67 -18.19
CA LEU A 47 41.51 -5.17 -17.19
C LEU A 47 42.74 -6.06 -17.09
N ASN A 48 42.57 -7.39 -17.08
CA ASN A 48 43.69 -8.33 -17.02
C ASN A 48 44.60 -8.19 -18.25
N ARG A 49 44.01 -8.09 -19.44
CA ARG A 49 44.76 -7.84 -20.68
C ARG A 49 45.58 -6.56 -20.61
N PHE A 50 45.09 -5.51 -19.97
CA PHE A 50 45.87 -4.27 -19.79
C PHE A 50 47.17 -4.53 -19.02
N PHE A 51 47.12 -5.29 -17.92
CA PHE A 51 48.32 -5.63 -17.13
C PHE A 51 49.28 -6.56 -17.87
N GLU A 52 48.77 -7.46 -18.71
CA GLU A 52 49.59 -8.30 -19.60
C GLU A 52 50.34 -7.46 -20.64
N HIS A 53 49.67 -6.45 -21.22
CA HIS A 53 50.26 -5.57 -22.23
C HIS A 53 51.24 -4.54 -21.63
N TYR A 54 51.09 -4.18 -20.35
CA TYR A 54 51.91 -3.19 -19.67
C TYR A 54 52.50 -3.71 -18.35
N PRO A 55 53.58 -4.52 -18.39
CA PRO A 55 54.20 -5.12 -17.19
C PRO A 55 54.71 -4.13 -16.13
N GLN A 56 54.98 -2.90 -16.54
CA GLN A 56 55.36 -1.75 -15.70
C GLN A 56 54.20 -1.20 -14.85
N ALA A 57 52.96 -1.59 -15.16
CA ALA A 57 51.77 -1.21 -14.43
C ALA A 57 51.50 -2.20 -13.30
N ARG A 58 51.39 -1.69 -12.08
CA ARG A 58 51.04 -2.46 -10.89
C ARG A 58 49.64 -2.09 -10.44
N GLN A 59 48.76 -3.09 -10.32
CA GLN A 59 47.49 -2.94 -9.63
C GLN A 59 47.73 -2.62 -8.14
N VAL A 60 47.25 -1.47 -7.67
CA VAL A 60 47.32 -1.03 -6.27
C VAL A 60 46.01 -1.33 -5.55
N GLU A 61 44.89 -0.85 -6.09
CA GLU A 61 43.58 -0.98 -5.46
C GLU A 61 42.46 -1.02 -6.51
N ARG A 62 41.37 -1.72 -6.20
CA ARG A 62 40.22 -1.90 -7.07
C ARG A 62 38.96 -1.38 -6.37
N TYR A 63 38.25 -0.48 -7.03
CA TYR A 63 37.01 0.14 -6.57
C TYR A 63 35.80 -0.45 -7.31
N GLU A 64 34.76 -0.77 -6.55
CA GLU A 64 33.57 -1.44 -7.09
C GLU A 64 32.27 -0.82 -6.58
N ASP A 65 31.43 -0.34 -7.49
CA ASP A 65 30.05 0.06 -7.18
C ASP A 65 29.05 -1.00 -7.64
N LEU A 66 28.50 -1.76 -6.68
CA LEU A 66 27.56 -2.86 -6.90
C LEU A 66 26.09 -2.41 -6.86
N GLY A 67 25.29 -2.83 -7.84
CA GLY A 67 23.82 -2.78 -7.76
C GLY A 67 23.18 -1.41 -7.93
N VAL A 68 23.92 -0.36 -8.31
CA VAL A 68 23.40 1.01 -8.28
C VAL A 68 22.88 1.46 -9.65
N SER A 69 21.56 1.67 -9.75
CA SER A 69 20.91 2.16 -10.98
C SER A 69 21.44 3.54 -11.37
N ALA A 70 21.97 3.64 -12.58
CA ALA A 70 22.67 4.82 -13.09
C ALA A 70 21.76 6.01 -13.48
N PHE A 71 20.49 5.99 -13.08
CA PHE A 71 19.49 6.94 -13.54
C PHE A 71 19.52 8.27 -12.78
N LYS A 72 20.14 8.34 -11.60
CA LYS A 72 20.21 9.57 -10.80
C LYS A 72 21.55 9.72 -10.09
N GLY A 73 22.23 10.84 -10.32
CA GLY A 73 23.58 11.20 -9.87
C GLY A 73 23.88 11.22 -8.37
N LYS A 74 23.12 10.51 -7.53
CA LYS A 74 23.48 10.26 -6.13
C LYS A 74 24.88 9.64 -6.00
N ASN A 75 25.31 8.85 -6.97
CA ASN A 75 26.58 8.12 -6.93
C ASN A 75 27.81 8.99 -7.11
N LEU A 76 27.69 10.14 -7.80
CA LEU A 76 28.80 11.10 -7.90
C LEU A 76 29.20 11.65 -6.52
N LYS A 77 28.29 11.56 -5.53
CA LYS A 77 28.48 12.07 -4.17
C LYS A 77 28.55 10.99 -3.08
N SER A 78 28.36 9.70 -3.41
CA SER A 78 28.25 8.64 -2.37
C SER A 78 28.70 7.23 -2.80
N GLY A 79 29.52 7.09 -3.84
CA GLY A 79 30.07 5.80 -4.33
C GLY A 79 31.57 5.63 -4.08
N GLN A 80 32.11 4.46 -4.41
CA GLN A 80 33.56 4.17 -4.27
C GLN A 80 34.44 5.08 -5.12
N LEU A 81 33.93 5.57 -6.26
CA LEU A 81 34.65 6.56 -7.07
C LEU A 81 34.75 7.93 -6.40
N ALA A 82 33.72 8.35 -5.64
CA ALA A 82 33.76 9.59 -4.88
C ALA A 82 34.81 9.50 -3.76
N LEU A 83 34.86 8.34 -3.07
CA LEU A 83 35.91 8.05 -2.07
C LEU A 83 37.31 8.10 -2.69
N PHE A 84 37.50 7.53 -3.89
CA PHE A 84 38.77 7.63 -4.60
C PHE A 84 39.18 9.09 -4.86
N VAL A 85 38.25 9.93 -5.30
CA VAL A 85 38.50 11.36 -5.54
C VAL A 85 38.84 12.11 -4.24
N GLU A 86 38.19 11.78 -3.13
CA GLU A 86 38.53 12.34 -1.81
C GLU A 86 39.95 11.95 -1.38
N ARG A 87 40.33 10.68 -1.56
CA ARG A 87 41.68 10.18 -1.26
C ARG A 87 42.76 10.80 -2.16
N ILE A 88 42.44 11.07 -3.42
CA ILE A 88 43.31 11.83 -4.32
C ILE A 88 43.54 13.24 -3.75
N LYS A 89 42.46 13.94 -3.37
CA LYS A 89 42.54 15.31 -2.80
C LYS A 89 43.29 15.35 -1.47
N ALA A 90 43.16 14.30 -0.66
CA ALA A 90 43.90 14.12 0.60
C ALA A 90 45.37 13.71 0.41
N LYS A 91 45.83 13.52 -0.85
CA LYS A 91 47.18 13.05 -1.20
C LYS A 91 47.53 11.66 -0.62
N GLU A 92 46.52 10.82 -0.46
CA GLU A 92 46.67 9.43 0.03
C GLU A 92 46.94 8.43 -1.10
N ILE A 93 46.81 8.87 -2.35
CA ILE A 93 47.07 8.08 -3.54
C ILE A 93 48.55 8.15 -3.91
N LEU A 94 49.14 6.99 -4.19
CA LEU A 94 50.56 6.88 -4.57
C LEU A 94 50.89 7.76 -5.81
N PRO A 95 52.09 8.35 -5.89
CA PRO A 95 52.56 9.05 -7.08
C PRO A 95 52.51 8.16 -8.34
N ASN A 96 52.51 8.77 -9.53
CA ASN A 96 52.35 8.05 -10.80
C ASN A 96 51.06 7.21 -10.85
N ALA A 97 49.99 7.74 -10.27
CA ALA A 97 48.68 7.11 -10.27
C ALA A 97 48.01 7.12 -11.66
N LEU A 98 47.41 5.98 -11.99
CA LEU A 98 46.58 5.78 -13.16
C LEU A 98 45.21 5.21 -12.72
N LEU A 99 44.12 5.94 -12.99
CA LEU A 99 42.78 5.40 -12.89
C LEU A 99 42.44 4.64 -14.18
N LEU A 100 42.21 3.34 -14.06
CA LEU A 100 41.85 2.45 -15.16
C LEU A 100 40.34 2.17 -15.16
N VAL A 101 39.67 2.53 -16.25
CA VAL A 101 38.23 2.37 -16.44
C VAL A 101 37.92 1.76 -17.80
N GLU A 102 36.79 1.04 -17.93
CA GLU A 102 36.32 0.57 -19.24
C GLU A 102 36.08 1.76 -20.18
N SER A 103 35.35 2.76 -19.69
CA SER A 103 34.93 3.95 -20.44
C SER A 103 34.39 5.02 -19.50
N PHE A 104 34.28 6.27 -19.96
CA PHE A 104 33.73 7.36 -19.14
C PHE A 104 32.25 7.18 -18.78
N ASP A 105 31.46 6.44 -19.58
CA ASP A 105 30.06 6.14 -19.23
C ASP A 105 29.92 5.17 -18.03
N ARG A 106 31.03 4.59 -17.54
CA ARG A 106 31.07 3.85 -16.26
C ARG A 106 31.24 4.77 -15.06
N ILE A 107 31.88 5.93 -15.24
CA ILE A 107 32.01 6.97 -14.22
C ILE A 107 30.64 7.61 -13.95
N SER A 108 29.94 8.04 -15.02
CA SER A 108 28.55 8.51 -14.92
C SER A 108 27.77 8.23 -16.20
N ARG A 109 26.54 7.71 -16.08
CA ARG A 109 25.59 7.60 -17.22
C ARG A 109 24.66 8.80 -17.36
N MET A 110 24.59 9.67 -16.35
CA MET A 110 24.06 11.01 -16.55
C MET A 110 25.23 11.80 -17.11
N GLY A 111 25.25 12.05 -18.42
CA GLY A 111 26.21 12.98 -18.97
C GLY A 111 25.95 14.40 -18.45
N GLY A 112 26.77 15.34 -18.90
CA GLY A 112 26.70 16.73 -18.49
C GLY A 112 27.87 17.17 -17.61
N TYR A 113 27.76 18.40 -17.10
CA TYR A 113 28.85 19.12 -16.43
C TYR A 113 29.42 18.41 -15.20
N ASP A 114 28.60 17.79 -14.35
CA ASP A 114 29.07 17.16 -13.10
C ASP A 114 30.05 15.99 -13.34
N ALA A 115 29.80 15.18 -14.38
CA ALA A 115 30.67 14.06 -14.72
C ALA A 115 31.99 14.56 -15.33
N LEU A 116 31.91 15.60 -16.14
CA LEU A 116 33.08 16.28 -16.70
C LEU A 116 33.91 16.92 -15.58
N GLU A 117 33.28 17.61 -14.63
CA GLU A 117 33.94 18.21 -13.46
C GLU A 117 34.69 17.16 -12.64
N LEU A 118 34.07 16.00 -12.39
CA LEU A 118 34.71 14.91 -11.67
C LEU A 118 35.96 14.40 -12.40
N ILE A 119 35.85 14.13 -13.70
CA ILE A 119 36.97 13.64 -14.53
C ILE A 119 38.10 14.66 -14.58
N ILE A 120 37.76 15.95 -14.76
CA ILE A 120 38.73 17.05 -14.74
C ILE A 120 39.40 17.13 -13.37
N SER A 121 38.67 16.97 -12.26
CA SER A 121 39.24 17.03 -10.91
C SER A 121 40.28 15.93 -10.64
N ILE A 122 40.07 14.73 -11.19
CA ILE A 122 41.02 13.62 -11.10
C ILE A 122 42.30 13.96 -11.88
N ILE A 123 42.14 14.45 -13.12
CA ILE A 123 43.25 14.84 -14.00
C ILE A 123 44.05 16.00 -13.40
N GLN A 124 43.38 16.98 -12.79
CA GLN A 124 44.01 18.14 -12.14
C GLN A 124 44.82 17.76 -10.91
N ALA A 125 44.45 16.69 -10.21
CA ALA A 125 45.19 16.18 -9.07
C ALA A 125 46.33 15.22 -9.46
N ASP A 126 46.86 15.39 -10.69
CA ASP A 126 47.97 14.65 -11.29
C ASP A 126 47.77 13.12 -11.41
N CYS A 127 46.53 12.64 -11.29
CA CYS A 127 46.13 11.27 -11.60
C CYS A 127 45.75 11.14 -13.07
N ALA A 128 46.45 10.28 -13.83
CA ALA A 128 46.09 10.02 -15.21
C ALA A 128 44.88 9.07 -15.29
N ILE A 129 44.11 9.13 -16.37
CA ILE A 129 42.98 8.21 -16.60
C ILE A 129 43.23 7.44 -17.90
N TYR A 130 43.08 6.12 -17.88
CA TYR A 130 43.09 5.29 -19.07
C TYR A 130 41.74 4.62 -19.28
N THR A 131 41.20 4.76 -20.49
CA THR A 131 39.94 4.13 -20.91
C THR A 131 40.25 2.96 -21.84
N LEU A 132 39.69 1.78 -21.52
CA LEU A 132 39.89 0.56 -22.32
C LEU A 132 39.07 0.56 -23.63
N PHE A 133 37.98 1.32 -23.69
CA PHE A 133 37.07 1.38 -24.84
C PHE A 133 37.73 1.98 -26.08
N ASP A 134 38.48 3.06 -25.92
CA ASP A 134 39.20 3.80 -26.96
C ASP A 134 40.72 3.74 -26.81
N ASN A 135 41.22 2.95 -25.85
CA ASN A 135 42.65 2.74 -25.57
C ASN A 135 43.45 4.04 -25.43
N ARG A 136 42.90 5.00 -24.67
CA ARG A 136 43.42 6.36 -24.63
C ARG A 136 43.79 6.78 -23.21
N LEU A 137 44.94 7.46 -23.12
CA LEU A 137 45.46 8.05 -21.89
C LEU A 137 45.15 9.54 -21.85
N TYR A 138 44.49 9.95 -20.76
CA TYR A 138 44.09 11.30 -20.44
C TYR A 138 44.92 11.79 -19.25
N SER A 139 45.63 12.91 -19.41
CA SER A 139 46.49 13.46 -18.37
C SER A 139 46.80 14.93 -18.62
N ARG A 140 46.95 15.71 -17.54
CA ARG A 140 47.40 17.11 -17.61
C ARG A 140 48.85 17.23 -18.10
N ARG A 141 49.64 16.16 -17.94
CA ARG A 141 51.06 16.10 -18.35
C ARG A 141 51.27 15.92 -19.85
N LYS A 142 50.21 15.71 -20.62
CA LYS A 142 50.26 15.49 -22.07
C LYS A 142 50.17 16.82 -22.82
N THR A 143 50.91 16.94 -23.92
CA THR A 143 50.98 18.16 -24.75
C THR A 143 49.61 18.56 -25.32
N ASP A 144 48.76 17.59 -25.69
CA ASP A 144 47.44 17.81 -26.30
C ASP A 144 46.26 17.72 -25.30
N SER A 145 46.49 18.09 -24.04
CA SER A 145 45.49 17.95 -22.97
C SER A 145 44.16 18.68 -23.22
N SER A 146 44.14 19.73 -24.06
CA SER A 146 42.92 20.47 -24.44
C SER A 146 42.00 19.68 -25.38
N ALA A 147 42.56 18.91 -26.32
CA ALA A 147 41.79 18.04 -27.21
C ALA A 147 41.14 16.88 -26.46
N ASP A 148 41.80 16.40 -25.41
CA ASP A 148 41.31 15.33 -24.55
C ASP A 148 40.06 15.77 -23.74
N ILE A 149 39.98 17.03 -23.28
CA ILE A 149 38.79 17.58 -22.60
C ILE A 149 37.57 17.59 -23.55
N SER A 150 37.77 18.05 -24.79
CA SER A 150 36.70 18.08 -25.80
C SER A 150 36.18 16.68 -26.12
N LEU A 151 37.07 15.69 -26.16
CA LEU A 151 36.71 14.29 -26.39
C LEU A 151 35.91 13.70 -25.22
N ILE A 152 36.32 13.97 -23.98
CA ILE A 152 35.60 13.55 -22.77
C ILE A 152 34.16 14.09 -22.81
N GLN A 153 33.98 15.37 -23.13
CA GLN A 153 32.67 15.99 -23.22
C GLN A 153 31.78 15.29 -24.25
N ASN A 154 32.28 15.06 -25.47
CA ASN A 154 31.53 14.37 -26.53
C ASN A 154 31.12 12.94 -26.13
N ILE A 155 31.99 12.19 -25.45
CA ILE A 155 31.69 10.83 -24.98
C ILE A 155 30.56 10.85 -23.95
N LEU A 156 30.61 11.80 -23.00
CA LEU A 156 29.58 11.95 -21.97
C LEU A 156 28.23 12.40 -22.54
N GLU A 157 28.23 13.34 -23.49
CA GLU A 157 27.03 13.81 -24.19
C GLU A 157 26.35 12.67 -24.95
N ARG A 158 27.12 11.89 -25.72
CA ARG A 158 26.59 10.73 -26.45
C ARG A 158 25.94 9.68 -25.53
N ALA A 159 26.56 9.38 -24.39
CA ALA A 159 26.01 8.44 -23.42
C ALA A 159 24.69 8.95 -22.79
N ASN A 160 24.58 10.27 -22.60
CA ASN A 160 23.36 10.92 -22.12
C ASN A 160 22.25 10.87 -23.17
N ASP A 161 22.57 11.23 -24.42
CA ASP A 161 21.61 11.22 -25.53
C ASP A 161 21.05 9.84 -25.81
N GLU A 162 21.89 8.79 -25.73
CA GLU A 162 21.43 7.42 -25.86
C GLU A 162 20.47 7.03 -24.72
N SER A 163 20.77 7.46 -23.49
CA SER A 163 19.93 7.21 -22.32
C SER A 163 18.61 7.96 -22.40
N ARG A 164 18.64 9.24 -22.81
CA ARG A 164 17.47 10.09 -23.04
C ARG A 164 16.60 9.53 -24.16
N SER A 165 17.18 9.21 -25.31
CA SER A 165 16.47 8.60 -26.44
C SER A 165 15.79 7.28 -26.07
N LYS A 166 16.43 6.43 -25.25
CA LYS A 166 15.81 5.21 -24.73
C LYS A 166 14.63 5.52 -23.81
N SER A 167 14.76 6.51 -22.94
CA SER A 167 13.69 6.96 -22.05
C SER A 167 12.50 7.51 -22.83
N GLU A 168 12.76 8.40 -23.80
CA GLU A 168 11.76 8.99 -24.70
C GLU A 168 11.03 7.91 -25.50
N ARG A 169 11.75 6.98 -26.14
CA ARG A 169 11.11 5.85 -26.86
C ARG A 169 10.21 5.00 -25.97
N VAL A 170 10.62 4.75 -24.72
CA VAL A 170 9.80 3.98 -23.77
C VAL A 170 8.57 4.79 -23.35
N SER A 171 8.71 6.09 -23.13
CA SER A 171 7.60 7.00 -22.84
C SER A 171 6.59 7.05 -23.99
N ASP A 172 7.06 7.27 -25.22
CA ASP A 172 6.23 7.31 -26.42
C ASP A 172 5.52 5.98 -26.68
N ALA A 173 6.21 4.86 -26.46
CA ALA A 173 5.58 3.54 -26.55
C ALA A 173 4.47 3.35 -25.51
N LYS A 174 4.66 3.84 -24.28
CA LYS A 174 3.62 3.80 -23.23
C LYS A 174 2.43 4.68 -23.59
N ALA A 175 2.67 5.91 -24.04
CA ALA A 175 1.61 6.84 -24.46
C ALA A 175 0.77 6.26 -25.60
N ARG A 176 1.42 5.68 -26.63
CA ARG A 176 0.73 4.98 -27.73
C ARG A 176 -0.07 3.77 -27.25
N ASN A 177 0.47 2.98 -26.33
CA ASN A 177 -0.26 1.85 -25.76
C ASN A 177 -1.48 2.32 -24.96
N LEU A 178 -1.37 3.41 -24.20
CA LEU A 178 -2.48 3.96 -23.43
C LEU A 178 -3.63 4.42 -24.35
N LEU A 179 -3.32 5.17 -25.40
CA LEU A 179 -4.28 5.56 -26.44
C LEU A 179 -4.92 4.33 -27.11
N LYS A 180 -4.12 3.30 -27.42
CA LYS A 180 -4.63 2.04 -27.93
C LYS A 180 -5.62 1.38 -26.97
N GLY A 181 -5.34 1.40 -25.67
CA GLY A 181 -6.22 0.86 -24.64
C GLY A 181 -7.54 1.62 -24.50
N GLU A 182 -7.49 2.95 -24.58
CA GLU A 182 -8.69 3.81 -24.57
C GLU A 182 -9.61 3.53 -25.76
N ASN A 183 -9.02 3.19 -26.91
CA ASN A 183 -9.74 2.80 -28.11
C ASN A 183 -10.14 1.30 -28.13
N GLY A 184 -10.14 0.63 -26.98
CA GLY A 184 -10.56 -0.77 -26.83
C GLY A 184 -9.52 -1.82 -27.24
N GLY A 185 -8.27 -1.41 -27.52
CA GLY A 185 -7.18 -2.29 -27.86
C GLY A 185 -6.47 -2.88 -26.63
N ILE A 186 -5.75 -3.99 -26.83
CA ILE A 186 -5.02 -4.65 -25.73
C ILE A 186 -3.67 -3.97 -25.49
N ILE A 187 -3.47 -3.46 -24.26
CA ILE A 187 -2.21 -2.90 -23.75
C ILE A 187 -1.27 -4.03 -23.32
N THR A 188 -1.80 -4.93 -22.49
CA THR A 188 -1.04 -6.04 -21.88
C THR A 188 -1.92 -7.27 -21.76
N LYS A 189 -1.36 -8.44 -22.05
CA LYS A 189 -2.03 -9.73 -21.81
C LYS A 189 -1.94 -10.17 -20.34
N ARG A 190 -1.06 -9.55 -19.55
CA ARG A 190 -0.88 -9.85 -18.13
C ARG A 190 -2.04 -9.22 -17.36
N CYS A 191 -2.97 -10.07 -16.93
CA CYS A 191 -4.17 -9.69 -16.20
C CYS A 191 -4.15 -10.23 -14.75
N PRO A 192 -5.03 -9.71 -13.88
CA PRO A 192 -5.23 -10.29 -12.55
C PRO A 192 -5.68 -11.75 -12.61
N PHE A 193 -5.38 -12.53 -11.58
CA PHE A 193 -5.54 -13.99 -11.62
C PHE A 193 -6.98 -14.50 -11.79
N TRP A 194 -7.99 -13.66 -11.52
CA TRP A 194 -9.41 -14.00 -11.74
C TRP A 194 -9.91 -13.69 -13.16
N ILE A 195 -9.02 -13.19 -14.01
CA ILE A 195 -9.27 -12.88 -15.40
C ILE A 195 -8.34 -13.76 -16.24
N SER A 196 -8.88 -14.30 -17.31
CA SER A 196 -8.14 -15.00 -18.35
C SER A 196 -8.19 -14.19 -19.64
N PHE A 197 -7.15 -14.33 -20.48
CA PHE A 197 -7.13 -13.74 -21.82
C PHE A 197 -7.29 -14.85 -22.85
N THR A 198 -8.48 -14.99 -23.42
CA THR A 198 -8.86 -16.03 -24.39
C THR A 198 -9.47 -15.38 -25.62
N ASP A 199 -9.12 -15.88 -26.81
CA ASP A 199 -9.68 -15.40 -28.09
C ASP A 199 -9.61 -13.87 -28.28
N GLY A 200 -8.52 -13.26 -27.82
CA GLY A 200 -8.30 -11.82 -27.94
C GLY A 200 -9.10 -10.97 -26.95
N LYS A 201 -9.83 -11.57 -26.00
CA LYS A 201 -10.68 -10.88 -25.03
C LYS A 201 -10.33 -11.27 -23.59
N PHE A 202 -10.64 -10.38 -22.66
CA PHE A 202 -10.58 -10.67 -21.23
C PHE A 202 -11.91 -11.27 -20.77
N VAL A 203 -11.85 -12.41 -20.09
CA VAL A 203 -13.01 -13.12 -19.54
C VAL A 203 -12.77 -13.47 -18.08
N LEU A 204 -13.83 -13.46 -17.27
CA LEU A 204 -13.76 -13.95 -15.89
C LEU A 204 -13.54 -15.46 -15.90
N ASN A 205 -12.67 -15.95 -15.01
CA ASN A 205 -12.42 -17.37 -14.85
C ASN A 205 -13.03 -17.92 -13.54
N GLU A 206 -12.78 -19.19 -13.26
CA GLU A 206 -13.20 -19.93 -12.07
C GLU A 206 -12.91 -19.23 -10.71
N HIS A 207 -11.93 -18.33 -10.63
CA HIS A 207 -11.63 -17.61 -9.40
C HIS A 207 -12.53 -16.39 -9.16
N ALA A 208 -13.31 -15.95 -10.15
CA ALA A 208 -14.20 -14.80 -10.01
C ALA A 208 -15.26 -15.00 -8.91
N GLN A 209 -15.75 -16.23 -8.76
CA GLN A 209 -16.71 -16.58 -7.70
C GLN A 209 -16.15 -16.34 -6.29
N ALA A 210 -14.88 -16.69 -6.06
CA ALA A 210 -14.21 -16.43 -4.79
C ALA A 210 -14.07 -14.92 -4.51
N ILE A 211 -13.91 -14.11 -5.56
CA ILE A 211 -13.82 -12.65 -5.41
C ILE A 211 -15.18 -12.06 -5.07
N SER A 212 -16.25 -12.44 -5.79
CA SER A 212 -17.62 -12.04 -5.43
C SER A 212 -17.92 -12.42 -3.97
N ARG A 213 -17.58 -13.64 -3.56
CA ARG A 213 -17.75 -14.11 -2.19
C ARG A 213 -16.95 -13.30 -1.18
N ALA A 214 -15.70 -12.97 -1.49
CA ALA A 214 -14.87 -12.13 -0.64
C ALA A 214 -15.43 -10.72 -0.47
N VAL A 215 -16.03 -10.15 -1.53
CA VAL A 215 -16.67 -8.83 -1.49
C VAL A 215 -17.86 -8.85 -0.53
N GLU A 216 -18.70 -9.88 -0.56
CA GLU A 216 -19.80 -10.03 0.41
C GLU A 216 -19.27 -10.09 1.85
N LEU A 217 -18.28 -10.96 2.10
CA LEU A 217 -17.73 -11.18 3.44
C LEU A 217 -16.93 -9.98 3.96
N CYS A 218 -16.45 -9.08 3.09
CA CYS A 218 -15.62 -7.96 3.50
C CYS A 218 -16.37 -6.86 4.27
N PHE A 219 -17.70 -6.90 4.32
CA PHE A 219 -18.45 -6.00 5.18
C PHE A 219 -18.43 -6.45 6.65
N ASP A 220 -18.29 -7.75 6.90
CA ASP A 220 -18.37 -8.33 8.25
C ASP A 220 -17.03 -8.82 8.82
N MET A 221 -16.15 -9.31 7.96
CA MET A 221 -15.00 -10.13 8.35
C MET A 221 -13.66 -9.50 7.95
N GLY A 222 -12.64 -9.70 8.79
CA GLY A 222 -11.26 -9.31 8.49
C GLY A 222 -10.63 -10.20 7.42
N PHE A 223 -9.58 -9.73 6.75
CA PHE A 223 -8.95 -10.42 5.62
C PHE A 223 -8.51 -11.87 5.93
N GLN A 224 -7.98 -12.12 7.14
CA GLN A 224 -7.58 -13.47 7.55
C GLN A 224 -8.78 -14.41 7.67
N ALA A 225 -9.89 -13.92 8.22
CA ALA A 225 -11.11 -14.70 8.39
C ALA A 225 -11.80 -14.96 7.04
N ILE A 226 -11.79 -13.98 6.12
CA ILE A 226 -12.24 -14.17 4.74
C ILE A 226 -11.40 -15.25 4.06
N ALA A 227 -10.07 -15.15 4.14
CA ALA A 227 -9.17 -16.14 3.53
C ALA A 227 -9.42 -17.56 4.08
N LYS A 228 -9.64 -17.69 5.39
CA LYS A 228 -10.01 -18.99 6.01
C LYS A 228 -11.34 -19.50 5.45
N THR A 229 -12.37 -18.65 5.42
CA THR A 229 -13.71 -19.02 4.91
C THR A 229 -13.63 -19.50 3.45
N LEU A 230 -12.93 -18.76 2.59
CA LEU A 230 -12.70 -19.17 1.20
C LEU A 230 -11.86 -20.45 1.07
N ASN A 231 -11.01 -20.78 2.04
CA ASN A 231 -10.22 -22.01 1.99
C ASN A 231 -10.96 -23.24 2.50
N ASP A 232 -11.97 -23.02 3.36
CA ASP A 232 -12.90 -24.03 3.85
C ASP A 232 -13.97 -24.34 2.78
N GLU A 233 -14.30 -23.35 1.94
CA GLU A 233 -15.07 -23.53 0.69
C GLU A 233 -14.20 -24.21 -0.41
N ILE A 234 -14.84 -24.94 -1.34
CA ILE A 234 -14.14 -25.59 -2.46
C ILE A 234 -13.86 -24.54 -3.54
N HIS A 235 -12.64 -24.00 -3.55
CA HIS A 235 -12.14 -23.10 -4.60
C HIS A 235 -10.86 -23.65 -5.24
N PRO A 236 -10.56 -23.34 -6.52
CA PRO A 236 -9.42 -23.91 -7.23
C PRO A 236 -8.05 -23.49 -6.67
N LYS A 237 -8.02 -22.45 -5.83
CA LYS A 237 -6.79 -21.93 -5.21
C LYS A 237 -6.99 -21.67 -3.73
N LYS A 238 -5.90 -21.78 -2.96
CA LYS A 238 -5.85 -21.32 -1.56
C LYS A 238 -5.55 -19.82 -1.48
N TYR A 239 -6.32 -19.13 -0.64
CA TYR A 239 -6.27 -17.70 -0.38
C TYR A 239 -5.51 -17.40 0.91
N THR A 240 -4.80 -16.29 0.93
CA THR A 240 -4.15 -15.74 2.13
C THR A 240 -4.69 -14.36 2.42
N GLU A 241 -4.49 -13.88 3.65
CA GLU A 241 -4.85 -12.52 4.06
C GLU A 241 -4.30 -11.47 3.07
N SER A 242 -3.05 -11.64 2.63
CA SER A 242 -2.39 -10.74 1.68
C SER A 242 -3.07 -10.75 0.31
N ILE A 243 -3.48 -11.92 -0.20
CA ILE A 243 -4.18 -12.03 -1.48
C ILE A 243 -5.52 -11.30 -1.40
N VAL A 244 -6.31 -11.56 -0.35
CA VAL A 244 -7.61 -10.91 -0.11
C VAL A 244 -7.45 -9.39 -0.04
N GLY A 245 -6.52 -8.91 0.78
CA GLY A 245 -6.25 -7.48 0.89
C GLY A 245 -5.77 -6.85 -0.41
N LYS A 246 -5.06 -7.58 -1.28
CA LYS A 246 -4.59 -7.06 -2.58
C LYS A 246 -5.76 -6.87 -3.55
N PHE A 247 -6.56 -7.90 -3.81
CA PHE A 247 -7.59 -7.79 -4.85
C PHE A 247 -8.76 -6.88 -4.45
N LEU A 248 -9.13 -6.80 -3.16
CA LEU A 248 -10.18 -5.89 -2.69
C LEU A 248 -9.84 -4.40 -2.87
N ARG A 249 -8.56 -4.08 -3.13
CA ARG A 249 -8.07 -2.74 -3.42
C ARG A 249 -7.73 -2.51 -4.89
N GLN A 250 -7.87 -3.52 -5.74
CA GLN A 250 -7.50 -3.43 -7.15
C GLN A 250 -8.69 -2.98 -7.99
N PRO A 251 -8.60 -1.84 -8.72
CA PRO A 251 -9.67 -1.34 -9.57
C PRO A 251 -10.11 -2.28 -10.70
N ALA A 252 -9.27 -3.26 -11.04
CA ALA A 252 -9.65 -4.33 -11.97
C ALA A 252 -10.86 -5.15 -11.50
N ILE A 253 -11.21 -5.12 -10.20
CA ILE A 253 -12.40 -5.80 -9.68
C ILE A 253 -13.70 -5.21 -10.22
N TYR A 254 -13.74 -3.91 -10.53
CA TYR A 254 -14.86 -3.24 -11.20
C TYR A 254 -14.58 -2.97 -12.69
N GLY A 255 -13.56 -3.63 -13.25
CA GLY A 255 -13.27 -3.59 -14.68
C GLY A 255 -12.25 -2.53 -15.12
N SER A 256 -11.63 -1.79 -14.20
CA SER A 256 -10.71 -0.71 -14.56
C SER A 256 -9.25 -1.13 -14.64
N PHE A 257 -8.53 -0.59 -15.63
CA PHE A 257 -7.08 -0.68 -15.73
C PHE A 257 -6.43 0.64 -15.32
N ILE A 258 -5.45 0.58 -14.42
CA ILE A 258 -4.64 1.75 -14.04
C ILE A 258 -3.24 1.58 -14.61
N ALA A 259 -2.83 2.55 -15.43
CA ALA A 259 -1.46 2.62 -15.92
C ALA A 259 -0.52 3.08 -14.79
N MET A 260 0.57 2.33 -14.56
CA MET A 260 1.61 2.72 -13.61
C MET A 260 2.72 3.47 -14.34
N GLU A 261 3.10 4.62 -13.83
CA GLU A 261 4.41 5.21 -14.12
C GLU A 261 5.41 4.84 -13.03
N TRP A 262 6.67 5.17 -13.27
CA TRP A 262 7.71 5.05 -12.27
C TRP A 262 8.17 6.47 -12.00
N ASP A 263 8.11 6.90 -10.75
CA ASP A 263 8.72 8.16 -10.39
C ASP A 263 10.20 8.13 -10.73
N GLU A 264 10.76 9.31 -10.70
CA GLU A 264 12.16 9.49 -10.95
C GLU A 264 13.06 8.73 -9.95
N SER A 265 12.54 8.28 -8.80
CA SER A 265 13.24 7.46 -7.81
C SER A 265 13.15 5.94 -8.10
N GLY A 266 12.51 5.55 -9.19
CA GLY A 266 12.30 4.15 -9.54
C GLY A 266 11.24 3.45 -8.67
N LYS A 267 10.37 4.20 -7.99
CA LYS A 267 9.16 3.65 -7.36
C LYS A 267 7.99 3.76 -8.32
N PRO A 268 7.12 2.75 -8.39
CA PRO A 268 5.95 2.84 -9.24
C PRO A 268 5.00 3.88 -8.66
N VAL A 269 4.76 4.96 -9.40
CA VAL A 269 3.76 5.98 -9.07
C VAL A 269 2.62 5.81 -10.07
N GLN A 270 1.40 5.67 -9.55
CA GLN A 270 0.21 5.53 -10.39
C GLN A 270 0.11 6.73 -11.33
N LEU A 271 0.12 6.49 -12.64
CA LEU A 271 -0.40 7.46 -13.56
C LEU A 271 -1.90 7.50 -13.32
N LYS A 272 -2.47 8.69 -13.06
CA LYS A 272 -3.90 8.83 -12.78
C LYS A 272 -4.81 8.57 -13.99
N LYS A 273 -4.33 7.94 -15.07
CA LYS A 273 -5.18 7.60 -16.21
C LYS A 273 -5.73 6.19 -16.04
N GLU A 274 -6.99 6.17 -15.63
CA GLU A 274 -7.81 4.98 -15.49
C GLU A 274 -8.55 4.71 -16.81
N ILE A 275 -8.44 3.50 -17.32
CA ILE A 275 -9.23 3.02 -18.46
C ILE A 275 -10.37 2.17 -17.90
N LYS A 276 -11.57 2.74 -17.86
CA LYS A 276 -12.78 2.06 -17.42
C LYS A 276 -13.22 1.01 -18.45
N GLY A 277 -13.79 -0.10 -17.97
CA GLY A 277 -14.29 -1.17 -18.84
C GLY A 277 -13.22 -1.96 -19.59
N TYR A 278 -11.95 -1.85 -19.20
CA TYR A 278 -10.84 -2.60 -19.80
C TYR A 278 -10.89 -4.10 -19.47
N TYR A 279 -11.33 -4.45 -18.27
CA TYR A 279 -11.54 -5.81 -17.81
C TYR A 279 -13.02 -6.10 -17.59
N PRO A 280 -13.46 -7.38 -17.66
CA PRO A 280 -14.80 -7.74 -17.21
C PRO A 280 -14.91 -7.47 -15.70
N ALA A 281 -15.95 -6.76 -15.32
CA ALA A 281 -16.20 -6.37 -13.94
C ALA A 281 -16.79 -7.54 -13.13
N VAL A 282 -16.28 -7.74 -11.90
CA VAL A 282 -16.86 -8.67 -10.91
C VAL A 282 -17.91 -7.94 -10.07
N ILE A 283 -17.71 -6.65 -9.81
CA ILE A 283 -18.60 -5.78 -9.03
C ILE A 283 -18.76 -4.42 -9.72
N THR A 284 -19.70 -3.62 -9.26
CA THR A 284 -19.86 -2.24 -9.74
C THR A 284 -18.82 -1.28 -9.15
N GLU A 285 -18.58 -0.15 -9.81
CA GLU A 285 -17.70 0.91 -9.29
C GLU A 285 -18.23 1.48 -7.96
N ALA A 286 -19.55 1.65 -7.83
CA ALA A 286 -20.20 2.09 -6.60
C ALA A 286 -19.94 1.13 -5.43
N GLU A 287 -20.05 -0.18 -5.66
CA GLU A 287 -19.70 -1.19 -4.64
C GLU A 287 -18.23 -1.11 -4.24
N PHE A 288 -17.32 -0.92 -5.20
CA PHE A 288 -15.89 -0.75 -4.92
C PHE A 288 -15.59 0.47 -4.02
N HIS A 289 -16.30 1.58 -4.24
CA HIS A 289 -16.18 2.77 -3.38
C HIS A 289 -16.63 2.49 -1.94
N ARG A 290 -17.74 1.77 -1.74
CA ARG A 290 -18.16 1.34 -0.41
C ARG A 290 -17.14 0.45 0.28
N ILE A 291 -16.58 -0.53 -0.45
CA ILE A 291 -15.52 -1.39 0.07
C ILE A 291 -14.34 -0.53 0.50
N SER A 292 -13.93 0.43 -0.33
CA SER A 292 -12.81 1.32 -0.03
C SER A 292 -12.99 2.09 1.28
N VAL A 293 -14.20 2.64 1.52
CA VAL A 293 -14.54 3.28 2.79
C VAL A 293 -14.48 2.29 3.95
N LYS A 294 -15.08 1.10 3.78
CA LYS A 294 -15.03 0.04 4.81
C LYS A 294 -13.60 -0.38 5.15
N LEU A 295 -12.71 -0.41 4.16
CA LEU A 295 -11.30 -0.72 4.37
C LEU A 295 -10.54 0.41 5.07
N GLN A 296 -10.94 1.66 4.88
CA GLN A 296 -10.40 2.82 5.62
C GLN A 296 -10.86 2.82 7.07
N GLU A 297 -12.14 2.53 7.36
CA GLU A 297 -12.66 2.41 8.74
C GLU A 297 -11.85 1.41 9.57
N ARG A 298 -11.43 0.30 8.95
CA ARG A 298 -10.62 -0.74 9.61
C ARG A 298 -9.23 -0.28 10.03
N GLN A 299 -8.74 0.84 9.49
CA GLN A 299 -7.47 1.44 9.90
C GLN A 299 -7.61 2.25 11.19
N ASP A 300 -8.84 2.50 11.68
CA ASP A 300 -9.04 3.17 12.97
C ASP A 300 -8.46 2.32 14.11
N PRO A 301 -7.45 2.84 14.85
CA PRO A 301 -6.86 2.14 16.00
C PRO A 301 -7.87 1.74 17.07
N LYS A 302 -9.02 2.42 17.18
CA LYS A 302 -10.10 2.08 18.13
C LYS A 302 -10.76 0.74 17.82
N LEU A 303 -10.76 0.34 16.55
CA LEU A 303 -11.30 -0.94 16.08
C LEU A 303 -10.24 -2.04 16.01
N ALA A 304 -8.98 -1.72 16.31
CA ALA A 304 -7.85 -2.65 16.26
C ALA A 304 -7.92 -3.71 17.36
N GLY A 305 -7.38 -4.89 17.06
CA GLY A 305 -7.22 -6.00 18.01
C GLY A 305 -7.72 -7.33 17.48
N ARG A 306 -7.06 -8.42 17.90
CA ARG A 306 -7.39 -9.79 17.49
C ARG A 306 -8.82 -10.13 17.93
N LYS A 307 -9.70 -10.46 16.97
CA LYS A 307 -10.98 -11.08 17.28
C LYS A 307 -10.69 -12.47 17.89
N ALA A 308 -11.31 -12.79 19.02
CA ALA A 308 -11.16 -14.11 19.65
C ALA A 308 -11.67 -15.20 18.68
N ALA A 309 -11.10 -16.40 18.76
CA ALA A 309 -11.56 -17.53 17.94
C ALA A 309 -13.07 -17.77 18.13
N GLU A 310 -13.78 -18.05 17.03
CA GLU A 310 -15.22 -18.32 16.96
C GLU A 310 -16.16 -17.14 17.30
N PHE A 311 -15.58 -15.96 17.55
CA PHE A 311 -16.31 -14.75 17.92
C PHE A 311 -17.41 -14.99 18.96
N LYS A 312 -17.05 -15.60 20.10
CA LYS A 312 -18.02 -15.99 21.14
C LYS A 312 -18.69 -14.82 21.86
N ASN A 313 -18.09 -13.63 21.80
CA ASN A 313 -18.55 -12.45 22.52
C ASN A 313 -19.35 -11.50 21.61
N ILE A 314 -20.68 -11.61 21.60
CA ILE A 314 -21.54 -10.65 20.88
C ILE A 314 -21.58 -9.27 21.52
N LEU A 315 -21.15 -9.15 22.78
CA LEU A 315 -21.06 -7.91 23.55
C LEU A 315 -19.70 -7.20 23.41
N ARG A 316 -18.82 -7.68 22.52
CA ARG A 316 -17.49 -7.12 22.31
C ARG A 316 -17.60 -5.64 21.88
N GLY A 317 -16.95 -4.77 22.65
CA GLY A 317 -16.93 -3.33 22.40
C GLY A 317 -18.22 -2.60 22.79
N LEU A 318 -19.19 -3.27 23.41
CA LEU A 318 -20.47 -2.69 23.80
C LEU A 318 -20.58 -2.44 25.31
N VAL A 319 -19.77 -3.14 26.12
CA VAL A 319 -19.87 -3.12 27.59
C VAL A 319 -18.77 -2.27 28.20
N TYR A 320 -19.17 -1.31 29.03
CA TYR A 320 -18.31 -0.34 29.70
C TYR A 320 -18.53 -0.38 31.19
N CYS A 321 -17.47 -0.16 31.96
CA CYS A 321 -17.56 0.01 33.40
C CYS A 321 -17.92 1.47 33.73
N ALA A 322 -18.54 1.71 34.88
CA ALA A 322 -18.76 3.06 35.42
C ALA A 322 -17.49 3.94 35.44
N CYS A 323 -16.29 3.34 35.48
CA CYS A 323 -15.03 4.08 35.35
C CYS A 323 -14.68 4.50 33.91
N GLY A 324 -15.58 4.33 32.94
CA GLY A 324 -15.41 4.66 31.53
C GLY A 324 -14.61 3.65 30.70
N SER A 325 -14.00 2.64 31.32
CA SER A 325 -13.20 1.63 30.61
C SER A 325 -14.03 0.47 30.06
N GLY A 326 -13.70 0.01 28.87
CA GLY A 326 -14.33 -1.16 28.25
C GLY A 326 -13.97 -2.48 28.94
N PHE A 327 -14.89 -3.43 28.86
CA PHE A 327 -14.70 -4.81 29.34
C PHE A 327 -14.00 -5.69 28.30
N ARG A 328 -13.11 -6.56 28.78
CA ARG A 328 -12.40 -7.57 27.98
C ARG A 328 -12.98 -8.96 28.24
N TYR A 329 -13.06 -9.76 27.19
CA TYR A 329 -13.43 -11.17 27.27
C TYR A 329 -12.28 -12.00 27.85
N HIS A 330 -12.52 -12.69 28.95
CA HIS A 330 -11.53 -13.47 29.68
C HIS A 330 -12.04 -14.89 29.93
N ALA A 331 -11.54 -15.85 29.16
CA ALA A 331 -11.80 -17.27 29.39
C ALA A 331 -10.93 -17.78 30.55
N GLN A 332 -11.57 -18.35 31.57
CA GLN A 332 -10.89 -18.96 32.71
C GLN A 332 -10.53 -20.43 32.43
N LYS A 333 -9.53 -20.95 33.15
CA LYS A 333 -9.15 -22.37 33.10
C LYS A 333 -10.28 -23.32 33.48
N SER A 334 -11.22 -22.86 34.31
CA SER A 334 -12.39 -23.59 34.78
C SER A 334 -13.51 -23.72 33.74
N GLY A 335 -13.30 -23.25 32.50
CA GLY A 335 -14.30 -23.26 31.43
C GLY A 335 -15.29 -22.09 31.47
N TYR A 336 -15.36 -21.36 32.58
CA TYR A 336 -16.17 -20.15 32.68
C TYR A 336 -15.56 -18.98 31.91
N VAL A 337 -16.43 -18.08 31.46
CA VAL A 337 -16.04 -16.86 30.76
C VAL A 337 -16.52 -15.65 31.55
N ASP A 338 -15.60 -14.73 31.81
CA ASP A 338 -15.91 -13.45 32.44
C ASP A 338 -15.64 -12.30 31.48
N LEU A 339 -16.40 -11.22 31.63
CA LEU A 339 -16.02 -9.90 31.18
C LEU A 339 -15.29 -9.18 32.31
N VAL A 340 -14.07 -8.71 32.06
CA VAL A 340 -13.22 -8.02 33.05
C VAL A 340 -12.92 -6.59 32.62
N CYS A 341 -13.09 -5.62 33.52
CA CYS A 341 -12.81 -4.21 33.23
C CYS A 341 -11.30 -4.01 32.94
N SER A 342 -10.97 -3.40 31.81
CA SER A 342 -9.57 -3.19 31.37
C SER A 342 -8.75 -2.40 32.38
N ALA A 343 -9.30 -1.30 32.94
CA ALA A 343 -8.59 -0.48 33.92
C ALA A 343 -8.39 -1.20 35.26
N SER A 344 -9.28 -2.14 35.61
CA SER A 344 -9.18 -2.89 36.86
C SER A 344 -8.00 -3.88 36.86
N LEU A 345 -7.57 -4.35 35.68
CA LEU A 345 -6.38 -5.20 35.54
C LEU A 345 -5.09 -4.45 35.85
N THR A 346 -5.07 -3.13 35.66
CA THR A 346 -3.92 -2.26 35.94
C THR A 346 -4.11 -1.43 37.20
N GLY A 347 -5.09 -1.75 38.05
CA GLY A 347 -5.37 -1.00 39.28
C GLY A 347 -5.87 0.45 39.10
N ARG A 348 -6.32 0.84 37.90
CA ARG A 348 -6.74 2.21 37.57
C ARG A 348 -8.26 2.43 37.60
N CYS A 349 -9.03 1.41 37.97
CA CYS A 349 -10.49 1.48 37.98
C CYS A 349 -10.98 2.08 39.31
N THR A 350 -11.66 3.22 39.25
CA THR A 350 -12.25 3.90 40.41
C THR A 350 -13.40 3.11 41.05
N SER A 351 -14.04 2.23 40.29
CA SER A 351 -15.16 1.39 40.75
C SER A 351 -14.70 0.01 41.26
N ALA A 352 -13.41 -0.29 41.22
CA ALA A 352 -12.86 -1.55 41.72
C ALA A 352 -12.64 -1.51 43.23
N LYS A 353 -12.85 -2.62 43.91
CA LYS A 353 -12.44 -2.75 45.32
C LYS A 353 -10.91 -2.90 45.39
N PRO A 354 -10.22 -2.35 46.41
CA PRO A 354 -8.79 -2.55 46.60
C PRO A 354 -8.43 -4.04 46.55
N GLY A 355 -7.45 -4.40 45.70
CA GLY A 355 -7.01 -5.78 45.49
C GLY A 355 -7.97 -6.70 44.72
N LYS A 356 -9.13 -6.21 44.24
CA LYS A 356 -10.11 -7.00 43.48
C LYS A 356 -10.54 -6.28 42.21
N GLY A 357 -10.35 -6.93 41.05
CA GLY A 357 -10.83 -6.42 39.77
C GLY A 357 -12.36 -6.44 39.63
N VAL A 358 -12.89 -5.63 38.70
CA VAL A 358 -14.31 -5.66 38.33
C VAL A 358 -14.52 -6.71 37.25
N ARG A 359 -15.33 -7.72 37.56
CA ARG A 359 -15.61 -8.85 36.67
C ARG A 359 -17.04 -9.36 36.80
N TYR A 360 -17.60 -9.80 35.67
CA TYR A 360 -18.95 -10.36 35.59
C TYR A 360 -18.97 -11.58 34.67
N ARG A 361 -19.82 -12.57 34.96
CA ARG A 361 -20.00 -13.73 34.08
C ARG A 361 -20.54 -13.27 32.73
N TYR A 362 -19.89 -13.67 31.64
CA TYR A 362 -20.32 -13.31 30.28
C TYR A 362 -21.75 -13.78 30.01
N ALA A 363 -22.04 -15.06 30.30
CA ALA A 363 -23.36 -15.64 30.10
C ALA A 363 -24.48 -14.87 30.81
N ARG A 364 -24.21 -14.31 32.01
CA ARG A 364 -25.22 -13.53 32.75
C ARG A 364 -25.50 -12.19 32.09
N LEU A 365 -24.49 -11.50 31.59
CA LEU A 365 -24.68 -10.24 30.87
C LEU A 365 -25.35 -10.46 29.52
N GLU A 366 -25.00 -11.55 28.82
CA GLU A 366 -25.63 -11.95 27.56
C GLU A 366 -27.11 -12.29 27.74
N GLU A 367 -27.44 -13.10 28.75
CA GLU A 367 -28.82 -13.44 29.12
C GLU A 367 -29.66 -12.17 29.38
N ILE A 368 -29.16 -11.28 30.24
CA ILE A 368 -29.86 -10.03 30.57
C ILE A 368 -30.04 -9.19 29.31
N PHE A 369 -28.98 -9.01 28.50
CA PHE A 369 -29.08 -8.23 27.27
C PHE A 369 -30.14 -8.80 26.31
N LEU A 370 -30.16 -10.12 26.09
CA LEU A 370 -31.12 -10.77 25.20
C LEU A 370 -32.56 -10.71 25.73
N ALA A 371 -32.76 -10.62 27.05
CA ALA A 371 -34.10 -10.38 27.61
C ALA A 371 -34.67 -9.01 27.20
N TYR A 372 -33.81 -8.03 26.91
CA TYR A 372 -34.20 -6.70 26.41
C TYR A 372 -34.17 -6.59 24.88
N GLN A 373 -34.08 -7.71 24.16
CA GLN A 373 -34.02 -7.71 22.69
C GLN A 373 -35.18 -6.96 22.00
N ALA A 374 -36.38 -6.93 22.60
CA ALA A 374 -37.52 -6.22 22.04
C ALA A 374 -37.33 -4.69 22.00
N LYS A 375 -36.41 -4.16 22.82
CA LYS A 375 -36.01 -2.74 22.82
C LYS A 375 -34.94 -2.43 21.76
N ILE A 376 -34.34 -3.46 21.16
CA ILE A 376 -33.33 -3.35 20.11
C ILE A 376 -34.00 -3.63 18.75
N PRO A 377 -33.70 -2.87 17.69
CA PRO A 377 -34.35 -3.03 16.39
C PRO A 377 -33.81 -4.24 15.59
N PHE A 378 -33.82 -5.45 16.17
CA PHE A 378 -33.29 -6.67 15.55
C PHE A 378 -33.97 -7.06 14.22
N HIS A 379 -35.19 -6.60 13.93
CA HIS A 379 -35.82 -6.80 12.62
C HIS A 379 -34.94 -6.32 11.47
N ARG A 380 -34.12 -5.28 11.70
CA ARG A 380 -33.22 -4.72 10.69
C ARG A 380 -32.16 -5.69 10.18
N ILE A 381 -31.82 -6.72 10.95
CA ILE A 381 -30.84 -7.73 10.52
C ILE A 381 -31.47 -9.08 10.17
N ILE A 382 -32.71 -9.32 10.59
CA ILE A 382 -33.39 -10.62 10.53
C ILE A 382 -34.45 -10.64 9.44
N ALA A 383 -35.34 -9.66 9.44
CA ALA A 383 -36.43 -9.57 8.47
C ALA A 383 -35.90 -8.92 7.20
N LYS A 384 -35.38 -9.74 6.29
CA LYS A 384 -34.99 -9.33 4.95
C LYS A 384 -35.95 -9.95 3.93
N THR A 385 -37.13 -9.36 3.78
CA THR A 385 -37.97 -9.63 2.59
C THR A 385 -37.18 -9.28 1.33
N GLU A 386 -37.50 -9.90 0.20
CA GLU A 386 -36.84 -9.63 -1.09
C GLU A 386 -36.87 -8.12 -1.41
N ASP A 387 -37.97 -7.44 -1.09
CA ASP A 387 -38.12 -5.98 -1.23
C ASP A 387 -37.11 -5.19 -0.39
N ILE A 388 -36.89 -5.57 0.88
CA ILE A 388 -35.90 -4.90 1.75
C ILE A 388 -34.49 -5.14 1.22
N GLN A 389 -34.18 -6.34 0.75
CA GLN A 389 -32.86 -6.66 0.19
C GLN A 389 -32.58 -5.84 -1.08
N ALA A 390 -33.57 -5.71 -1.96
CA ALA A 390 -33.46 -4.91 -3.17
C ALA A 390 -33.24 -3.42 -2.83
N LEU A 391 -33.99 -2.89 -1.87
CA LEU A 391 -33.84 -1.50 -1.43
C LEU A 391 -32.50 -1.24 -0.71
N GLU A 392 -32.04 -2.14 0.16
CA GLU A 392 -30.73 -2.03 0.81
C GLU A 392 -29.58 -2.08 -0.22
N LYS A 393 -29.72 -2.91 -1.26
CA LYS A 393 -28.77 -2.96 -2.37
C LYS A 393 -28.76 -1.64 -3.13
N ALA A 394 -29.93 -1.13 -3.52
CA ALA A 394 -30.07 0.16 -4.19
C ALA A 394 -29.54 1.33 -3.36
N HIS A 395 -29.84 1.35 -2.05
CA HIS A 395 -29.26 2.32 -1.11
C HIS A 395 -27.73 2.23 -1.10
N GLY A 396 -27.19 1.01 -1.08
CA GLY A 396 -25.75 0.78 -1.19
C GLY A 396 -25.14 1.34 -2.48
N GLU A 397 -25.78 1.12 -3.62
CA GLU A 397 -25.33 1.63 -4.91
C GLU A 397 -25.36 3.17 -4.94
N ILE A 398 -26.45 3.80 -4.47
CA ILE A 398 -26.54 5.26 -4.38
C ILE A 398 -25.48 5.84 -3.44
N SER A 399 -25.30 5.24 -2.27
CA SER A 399 -24.27 5.66 -1.31
C SER A 399 -22.86 5.56 -1.92
N GLY A 400 -22.59 4.51 -2.69
CA GLY A 400 -21.34 4.36 -3.45
C GLY A 400 -21.14 5.44 -4.51
N LEU A 401 -22.21 5.80 -5.25
CA LEU A 401 -22.20 6.88 -6.23
C LEU A 401 -22.00 8.26 -5.57
N LEU A 402 -22.62 8.52 -4.42
CA LEU A 402 -22.42 9.75 -3.65
C LEU A 402 -20.95 9.93 -3.28
N ILE A 403 -20.33 8.90 -2.69
CA ILE A 403 -18.90 8.92 -2.34
C ILE A 403 -18.02 9.19 -3.56
N GLN A 404 -18.35 8.58 -4.70
CA GLN A 404 -17.62 8.80 -5.95
C GLN A 404 -17.72 10.26 -6.43
N LYS A 405 -18.93 10.83 -6.43
CA LYS A 405 -19.21 12.20 -6.87
C LYS A 405 -18.60 13.24 -5.91
N GLU A 406 -18.64 13.01 -4.61
CA GLU A 406 -17.97 13.87 -3.62
C GLU A 406 -16.45 13.91 -3.83
N LYS A 407 -15.82 12.77 -4.13
CA LYS A 407 -14.40 12.73 -4.51
C LYS A 407 -14.12 13.47 -5.81
N ALA A 408 -14.99 13.33 -6.80
CA ALA A 408 -14.85 14.07 -8.06
C ALA A 408 -14.96 15.59 -7.83
N LEU A 409 -15.90 16.02 -6.98
CA LEU A 409 -16.07 17.41 -6.59
C LEU A 409 -14.82 17.95 -5.87
N ALA A 410 -14.29 17.22 -4.89
CA ALA A 410 -13.06 17.60 -4.19
C ALA A 410 -11.85 17.72 -5.13
N ASN A 411 -11.73 16.80 -6.10
CA ASN A 411 -10.69 16.89 -7.13
C ASN A 411 -10.87 18.14 -8.00
N ASN A 412 -12.10 18.46 -8.42
CA ASN A 412 -12.37 19.66 -9.22
C ASN A 412 -11.99 20.95 -8.47
N PHE A 413 -12.30 21.05 -7.18
CA PHE A 413 -11.85 22.17 -6.34
C PHE A 413 -10.32 22.28 -6.29
N SER A 414 -9.61 21.16 -6.13
CA SER A 414 -8.14 21.17 -6.11
C SER A 414 -7.49 21.60 -7.44
N ILE A 415 -8.21 21.40 -8.56
CA ILE A 415 -7.78 21.83 -9.89
C ILE A 415 -8.05 23.33 -10.07
N LEU A 416 -9.19 23.83 -9.55
CA LEU A 416 -9.56 25.24 -9.60
C LEU A 416 -8.47 26.14 -9.00
N GLU A 417 -7.89 25.74 -7.86
CA GLU A 417 -6.78 26.46 -7.18
C GLU A 417 -5.51 26.61 -8.04
N LYS A 418 -5.34 25.79 -9.07
CA LYS A 418 -4.13 25.71 -9.90
C LYS A 418 -4.34 26.10 -11.36
N ALA A 419 -5.57 26.47 -11.73
CA ALA A 419 -5.97 26.71 -13.11
C ALA A 419 -5.89 28.19 -13.50
N SER A 420 -5.63 28.47 -14.79
CA SER A 420 -5.73 29.80 -15.39
C SER A 420 -7.18 30.29 -15.45
N GLU A 421 -7.40 31.61 -15.55
CA GLU A 421 -8.76 32.22 -15.58
C GLU A 421 -9.71 31.59 -16.61
N SER A 422 -9.21 31.28 -17.81
CA SER A 422 -10.03 30.66 -18.86
C SER A 422 -10.42 29.22 -18.55
N ALA A 423 -9.56 28.46 -17.84
CA ALA A 423 -9.85 27.10 -17.41
C ALA A 423 -10.77 27.07 -16.17
N GLN A 424 -10.72 28.10 -15.32
CA GLN A 424 -11.59 28.21 -14.13
C GLN A 424 -13.08 28.20 -14.51
N LYS A 425 -13.48 28.89 -15.59
CA LYS A 425 -14.89 28.90 -16.05
C LYS A 425 -15.43 27.52 -16.36
N TYR A 426 -14.64 26.68 -17.06
CA TYR A 426 -15.03 25.30 -17.37
C TYR A 426 -15.10 24.43 -16.10
N VAL A 427 -14.17 24.61 -15.17
CA VAL A 427 -14.16 23.88 -13.90
C VAL A 427 -15.35 24.28 -13.02
N LEU A 428 -15.72 25.56 -12.96
CA LEU A 428 -16.90 26.04 -12.22
C LEU A 428 -18.20 25.42 -12.76
N THR A 429 -18.37 25.40 -14.09
CA THR A 429 -19.54 24.75 -14.71
C THR A 429 -19.61 23.27 -14.33
N ARG A 430 -18.46 22.57 -14.36
CA ARG A 430 -18.39 21.16 -13.96
C ARG A 430 -18.67 20.94 -12.48
N ILE A 431 -18.29 21.88 -11.61
CA ILE A 431 -18.61 21.86 -10.18
C ILE A 431 -20.13 21.98 -9.98
N GLU A 432 -20.78 22.90 -10.68
CA GLU A 432 -22.25 23.06 -10.61
C GLU A 432 -22.98 21.79 -11.05
N GLU A 433 -22.61 21.19 -12.19
CA GLU A 433 -23.18 19.93 -12.68
C GLU A 433 -23.05 18.80 -11.65
N VAL A 434 -21.85 18.59 -11.11
CA VAL A 434 -21.59 17.53 -10.13
C VAL A 434 -22.34 17.82 -8.82
N SER A 435 -22.47 19.09 -8.42
CA SER A 435 -23.24 19.48 -7.25
C SER A 435 -24.74 19.17 -7.42
N GLN A 436 -25.32 19.48 -8.58
CA GLN A 436 -26.73 19.16 -8.87
C GLN A 436 -26.99 17.65 -8.86
N GLU A 437 -26.10 16.86 -9.47
CA GLU A 437 -26.20 15.40 -9.42
C GLU A 437 -26.09 14.86 -7.99
N LEU A 438 -25.22 15.45 -7.15
CA LEU A 438 -25.11 15.10 -5.74
C LEU A 438 -26.41 15.37 -4.98
N ASP A 439 -27.03 16.52 -5.20
CA ASP A 439 -28.30 16.88 -4.54
C ASP A 439 -29.42 15.91 -4.93
N GLN A 440 -29.50 15.54 -6.21
CA GLN A 440 -30.45 14.52 -6.69
C GLN A 440 -30.20 13.14 -6.07
N LEU A 441 -28.94 12.72 -5.97
CA LEU A 441 -28.59 11.43 -5.35
C LEU A 441 -28.89 11.43 -3.85
N LYS A 442 -28.64 12.54 -3.14
CA LYS A 442 -29.00 12.68 -1.72
C LYS A 442 -30.50 12.61 -1.49
N ALA A 443 -31.29 13.25 -2.34
CA ALA A 443 -32.75 13.17 -2.27
C ALA A 443 -33.24 11.71 -2.46
N LYS A 444 -32.70 10.98 -3.45
CA LYS A 444 -33.01 9.57 -3.66
C LYS A 444 -32.56 8.67 -2.51
N GLU A 445 -31.39 8.93 -1.93
CA GLU A 445 -30.90 8.19 -0.75
C GLU A 445 -31.87 8.36 0.43
N GLN A 446 -32.32 9.59 0.68
CA GLN A 446 -33.31 9.88 1.73
C GLN A 446 -34.64 9.15 1.48
N GLU A 447 -35.14 9.16 0.24
CA GLU A 447 -36.37 8.46 -0.14
C GLU A 447 -36.26 6.94 0.10
N ILE A 448 -35.19 6.31 -0.37
CA ILE A 448 -34.96 4.88 -0.18
C ILE A 448 -34.78 4.54 1.30
N SER A 449 -34.03 5.36 2.05
CA SER A 449 -33.83 5.19 3.49
C SER A 449 -35.14 5.28 4.26
N HIS A 450 -36.03 6.20 3.87
CA HIS A 450 -37.38 6.29 4.44
C HIS A 450 -38.19 5.03 4.14
N ARG A 451 -38.18 4.55 2.90
CA ARG A 451 -38.90 3.33 2.49
C ARG A 451 -38.41 2.08 3.22
N ILE A 452 -37.09 1.92 3.36
CA ILE A 452 -36.47 0.85 4.16
C ILE A 452 -36.95 0.93 5.61
N SER A 453 -36.94 2.12 6.20
CA SER A 453 -37.38 2.34 7.59
C SER A 453 -38.85 1.96 7.79
N THR A 454 -39.73 2.32 6.86
CA THR A 454 -41.16 2.00 6.91
C THR A 454 -41.41 0.49 6.80
N LEU A 455 -40.71 -0.20 5.91
CA LEU A 455 -40.80 -1.67 5.80
C LEU A 455 -40.27 -2.37 7.05
N HIS A 456 -39.17 -1.87 7.62
CA HIS A 456 -38.64 -2.36 8.88
C HIS A 456 -39.64 -2.17 10.04
N LEU A 457 -40.30 -1.02 10.13
CA LEU A 457 -41.35 -0.77 11.12
C LEU A 457 -42.52 -1.75 10.97
N ALA A 458 -42.95 -2.05 9.74
CA ALA A 458 -44.00 -3.05 9.49
C ALA A 458 -43.57 -4.46 9.94
N SER A 459 -42.30 -4.83 9.70
CA SER A 459 -41.73 -6.13 10.10
C SER A 459 -41.47 -6.29 11.61
N LYS A 460 -41.58 -5.21 12.40
CA LYS A 460 -41.35 -5.24 13.85
C LYS A 460 -42.33 -6.19 14.57
N SER A 461 -43.52 -6.39 14.02
CA SER A 461 -44.57 -7.24 14.58
C SER A 461 -44.37 -8.74 14.33
N THR A 462 -43.48 -9.12 13.40
CA THR A 462 -43.32 -10.50 12.89
C THR A 462 -42.03 -11.19 13.35
N ILE A 463 -41.16 -10.53 14.10
CA ILE A 463 -39.86 -11.11 14.51
C ILE A 463 -40.08 -12.24 15.51
N ASN A 464 -39.63 -13.44 15.16
CA ASN A 464 -39.55 -14.55 16.10
C ASN A 464 -38.18 -14.50 16.82
N VAL A 465 -38.20 -14.54 18.15
CA VAL A 465 -37.01 -14.64 19.02
C VAL A 465 -36.07 -15.77 18.57
N MET A 466 -36.62 -16.86 18.03
CA MET A 466 -35.85 -17.98 17.49
C MET A 466 -34.89 -17.59 16.35
N GLU A 467 -35.19 -16.55 15.57
CA GLU A 467 -34.34 -16.11 14.47
C GLU A 467 -33.07 -15.39 14.97
N ILE A 468 -33.18 -14.65 16.08
CA ILE A 468 -32.02 -14.08 16.78
C ILE A 468 -31.11 -15.22 17.22
N TYR A 469 -31.67 -16.24 17.89
CA TYR A 469 -30.89 -17.40 18.33
C TYR A 469 -30.24 -18.17 17.17
N LYS A 470 -30.92 -18.33 16.03
CA LYS A 470 -30.32 -18.94 14.82
C LYS A 470 -29.06 -18.20 14.36
N LEU A 471 -29.06 -16.86 14.35
CA LEU A 471 -27.86 -16.07 14.03
C LEU A 471 -26.74 -16.33 15.04
N LEU A 472 -27.08 -16.48 16.32
CA LEU A 472 -26.09 -16.70 17.38
C LEU A 472 -25.41 -18.08 17.35
N LEU A 473 -25.96 -19.05 16.61
CA LEU A 473 -25.36 -20.40 16.49
C LEU A 473 -24.04 -20.39 15.74
N THR A 474 -23.91 -19.54 14.71
CA THR A 474 -22.74 -19.50 13.83
C THR A 474 -21.79 -18.37 14.22
N GLU A 475 -20.48 -18.56 14.00
CA GLU A 475 -19.49 -17.48 14.19
C GLU A 475 -19.82 -16.27 13.32
N HIS A 476 -20.21 -16.49 12.06
CA HIS A 476 -20.58 -15.44 11.13
C HIS A 476 -21.80 -14.64 11.60
N GLY A 477 -22.86 -15.33 12.05
CA GLY A 477 -24.05 -14.65 12.56
C GLY A 477 -23.77 -13.87 13.86
N ARG A 478 -22.95 -14.38 14.77
CA ARG A 478 -22.49 -13.63 15.97
C ARG A 478 -21.72 -12.36 15.61
N MET A 479 -20.84 -12.41 14.61
CA MET A 479 -20.14 -11.22 14.11
C MET A 479 -21.11 -10.20 13.53
N ARG A 480 -22.07 -10.66 12.71
CA ARG A 480 -23.08 -9.81 12.08
C ARG A 480 -23.96 -9.12 13.13
N VAL A 481 -24.38 -9.84 14.17
CA VAL A 481 -25.09 -9.27 15.33
C VAL A 481 -24.24 -8.21 16.02
N ASN A 482 -22.99 -8.49 16.36
CA ASN A 482 -22.14 -7.50 17.04
C ASN A 482 -21.87 -6.26 16.19
N ASN A 483 -21.59 -6.42 14.89
CA ASN A 483 -21.40 -5.30 13.97
C ASN A 483 -22.66 -4.43 13.91
N PHE A 484 -23.85 -5.06 13.86
CA PHE A 484 -25.12 -4.35 13.91
C PHE A 484 -25.30 -3.58 15.21
N LEU A 485 -25.09 -4.21 16.36
CA LEU A 485 -25.22 -3.55 17.66
C LEU A 485 -24.28 -2.36 17.80
N GLN A 486 -23.03 -2.47 17.32
CA GLN A 486 -22.10 -1.35 17.27
C GLN A 486 -22.61 -0.24 16.33
N GLY A 487 -23.11 -0.61 15.15
CA GLY A 487 -23.66 0.35 14.17
C GLY A 487 -24.92 1.07 14.65
N GLN A 488 -25.70 0.47 15.54
CA GLN A 488 -26.83 1.13 16.21
C GLN A 488 -26.41 1.94 17.45
N GLY A 489 -25.12 1.95 17.82
CA GLY A 489 -24.63 2.65 19.01
C GLY A 489 -25.09 2.03 20.32
N VAL A 490 -25.32 0.72 20.37
CA VAL A 490 -25.73 0.03 21.60
C VAL A 490 -24.60 0.10 22.63
N ARG A 491 -24.94 0.46 23.87
CA ARG A 491 -23.96 0.57 24.96
C ARG A 491 -24.55 0.06 26.27
N LEU A 492 -23.78 -0.76 26.99
CA LEU A 492 -24.12 -1.25 28.32
C LEU A 492 -23.13 -0.67 29.32
N ASN A 493 -23.58 0.23 30.18
CA ASN A 493 -22.78 0.78 31.27
C ASN A 493 -23.06 -0.02 32.54
N VAL A 494 -22.04 -0.72 33.05
CA VAL A 494 -22.14 -1.57 34.23
C VAL A 494 -21.56 -0.86 35.44
N THR A 495 -22.43 -0.60 36.42
CA THR A 495 -22.11 0.08 37.67
C THR A 495 -22.10 -0.93 38.84
N PRO A 496 -20.93 -1.23 39.43
CA PRO A 496 -20.86 -2.15 40.56
C PRO A 496 -21.46 -1.53 41.82
N ILE A 497 -22.30 -2.30 42.54
CA ILE A 497 -22.81 -1.93 43.87
C ILE A 497 -22.15 -2.81 44.94
N LYS A 498 -22.36 -4.13 44.84
CA LYS A 498 -21.74 -5.17 45.70
C LYS A 498 -21.39 -6.39 44.83
N LYS A 499 -20.75 -7.42 45.39
CA LYS A 499 -20.15 -8.56 44.65
C LYS A 499 -21.02 -9.11 43.50
N LYS A 500 -22.30 -9.35 43.76
CA LYS A 500 -23.28 -9.88 42.80
C LYS A 500 -24.44 -8.90 42.53
N HIS A 501 -24.30 -7.65 42.98
CA HIS A 501 -25.30 -6.60 42.80
C HIS A 501 -24.70 -5.49 41.95
N TYR A 502 -25.32 -5.20 40.81
CA TYR A 502 -24.84 -4.20 39.89
C TYR A 502 -25.98 -3.66 39.05
N ILE A 503 -25.81 -2.44 38.54
CA ILE A 503 -26.74 -1.81 37.63
C ILE A 503 -26.18 -1.92 36.21
N ILE A 504 -27.05 -2.18 35.25
CA ILE A 504 -26.76 -2.05 33.83
C ILE A 504 -27.64 -0.93 33.28
N ASP A 505 -27.03 0.15 32.83
CA ASP A 505 -27.72 1.17 32.04
C ASP A 505 -27.54 0.81 30.56
N LEU A 506 -28.65 0.54 29.86
CA LEU A 506 -28.69 0.22 28.44
C LEU A 506 -28.95 1.49 27.62
N TYR A 507 -28.14 1.73 26.60
CA TYR A 507 -28.30 2.85 25.67
C TYR A 507 -28.38 2.38 24.22
N LEU A 508 -29.07 3.17 23.40
CA LEU A 508 -29.12 3.06 21.94
C LEU A 508 -28.79 4.44 21.35
N GLY A 509 -27.57 4.60 20.83
CA GLY A 509 -27.03 5.92 20.51
C GLY A 509 -26.86 6.76 21.78
N ASP A 510 -27.49 7.94 21.80
CA ASP A 510 -27.49 8.84 22.98
C ASP A 510 -28.72 8.64 23.88
N ILE A 511 -29.65 7.76 23.50
CA ILE A 511 -30.90 7.52 24.24
C ILE A 511 -30.65 6.46 25.32
N HIS A 512 -31.00 6.80 26.57
CA HIS A 512 -31.06 5.84 27.67
C HIS A 512 -32.35 5.03 27.57
N ILE A 513 -32.22 3.71 27.43
CA ILE A 513 -33.35 2.80 27.14
C ILE A 513 -33.93 2.21 28.42
N ASP A 514 -33.06 1.76 29.32
CA ASP A 514 -33.48 1.13 30.57
C ASP A 514 -32.35 1.14 31.60
N ARG A 515 -32.74 1.06 32.87
CA ARG A 515 -31.86 0.85 34.02
C ARG A 515 -32.23 -0.47 34.67
N ILE A 516 -31.32 -1.44 34.59
CA ILE A 516 -31.55 -2.81 35.03
C ILE A 516 -30.81 -3.05 36.33
N GLN A 517 -31.54 -3.32 37.41
CA GLN A 517 -30.95 -3.75 38.68
C GLN A 517 -30.73 -5.26 38.65
N VAL A 518 -29.49 -5.69 38.84
CA VAL A 518 -29.11 -7.11 38.81
C VAL A 518 -28.76 -7.58 40.22
N THR A 519 -29.33 -8.72 40.61
CA THR A 519 -29.12 -9.38 41.90
C THR A 519 -28.58 -10.81 41.68
N PRO A 520 -28.15 -11.53 42.73
CA PRO A 520 -27.78 -12.94 42.62
C PRO A 520 -28.90 -13.82 42.04
N ASP A 521 -30.15 -13.48 42.38
CA ASP A 521 -31.32 -14.35 42.16
C ASP A 521 -32.14 -13.91 40.93
N GLY A 522 -31.85 -12.75 40.35
CA GLY A 522 -32.64 -12.22 39.24
C GLY A 522 -32.13 -10.87 38.70
N TYR A 523 -33.00 -10.21 37.94
CA TYR A 523 -32.85 -8.83 37.52
C TYR A 523 -34.24 -8.22 37.32
N PHE A 524 -34.37 -6.91 37.51
CA PHE A 524 -35.63 -6.19 37.29
C PHE A 524 -35.34 -4.77 36.78
N ALA A 525 -36.27 -4.23 35.99
CA ALA A 525 -36.21 -2.85 35.52
C ALA A 525 -36.49 -1.88 36.68
N ASP A 526 -35.69 -0.82 36.77
CA ASP A 526 -35.88 0.25 37.75
C ASP A 526 -37.00 1.17 37.25
N LYS A 527 -38.19 1.08 37.88
CA LYS A 527 -39.39 1.83 37.47
C LYS A 527 -39.29 3.36 37.62
N THR A 528 -38.15 3.88 38.07
CA THR A 528 -37.91 5.31 38.27
C THR A 528 -37.46 6.06 37.02
N VAL A 529 -37.23 5.37 35.89
CA VAL A 529 -36.84 6.00 34.62
C VAL A 529 -37.93 5.80 33.56
N ASN A 530 -39.03 6.52 33.72
CA ASN A 530 -39.93 6.85 32.61
C ASN A 530 -39.96 8.38 32.53
N LEU A 531 -39.21 8.94 31.58
CA LEU A 531 -39.38 10.30 31.06
C LEU A 531 -39.33 10.22 29.54
#